data_AF-A0A7V8BII1-F1
#
_entry.id   AF-A0A7V8BII1-F1
#
_cell.length_a   1.000
_cell.length_b   1.000
_cell.length_c   1.000
_cell.angle_alpha   90.00
_cell.angle_beta   90.00
_cell.angle_gamma   90.00
#
_symmetry.space_group_name_H-M   'P 1'
#
loop_
_entity.id
_entity.type
_entity.pdbx_description
1 polymer ?
#
loop_
_entity_poly.entity_id
_entity_poly.type
_entity_poly.pdbx_seq_one_letter_code
_entity_poly.pdbx_strand_id
1 'polypeptide(L)'
;LSHVVQSSGSTAGLNQWRGNYWDDYQGFDRNGDGVGDTPYQLYAFADRIWMEIPQARFFKSSPGMELLDFLERLAPFSTPDLILKDEAPRFLKPAKAQS
;
A
#
# COMPACT_ATOMS: atom_id res chain seq x y z
N LEU A 1 -10.14 -7.59 -23.98
CA LEU A 1 -8.89 -7.08 -23.38
C LEU A 1 -9.17 -5.67 -22.85
N SER A 2 -9.66 -5.52 -21.62
CA SER A 2 -9.90 -4.20 -21.02
C SER A 2 -8.73 -3.85 -20.12
N HIS A 3 -7.84 -2.99 -20.62
CA HIS A 3 -6.85 -2.34 -19.80
C HIS A 3 -7.55 -1.19 -19.07
N VAL A 4 -7.74 -1.33 -17.76
CA VAL A 4 -8.13 -0.21 -16.90
C VAL A 4 -6.84 0.34 -16.31
N VAL A 5 -6.34 1.44 -16.88
CA VAL A 5 -5.37 2.30 -16.22
C VAL A 5 -6.17 3.18 -15.27
N GLN A 6 -6.16 2.84 -13.98
CA GLN A 6 -6.69 3.70 -12.93
C GLN A 6 -5.57 4.65 -12.49
N SER A 7 -5.74 5.92 -12.84
CA SER A 7 -4.92 7.05 -12.39
C SER A 7 -4.75 7.00 -10.87
N SER A 8 -3.51 6.84 -10.42
CA SER A 8 -3.09 6.85 -9.02
C SER A 8 -3.00 8.29 -8.52
N GLY A 9 -4.10 8.77 -7.95
CA GLY A 9 -4.16 10.02 -7.20
C GLY A 9 -5.13 9.86 -6.04
N SER A 10 -4.60 9.75 -4.82
CA SER A 10 -5.29 10.00 -3.55
C SER A 10 -6.61 9.25 -3.24
N THR A 11 -6.74 7.97 -3.63
CA THR A 11 -7.91 7.13 -3.29
C THR A 11 -7.84 6.41 -1.94
N ALA A 12 -6.71 6.53 -1.22
CA ALA A 12 -6.45 5.78 0.02
C ALA A 12 -7.50 5.99 1.14
N GLY A 13 -8.25 7.09 1.10
CA GLY A 13 -9.35 7.37 2.04
C GLY A 13 -10.77 7.11 1.50
N LEU A 14 -10.94 6.81 0.22
CA LEU A 14 -12.26 6.67 -0.40
C LEU A 14 -12.76 5.22 -0.45
N ASN A 15 -11.85 4.25 -0.52
CA ASN A 15 -12.19 2.83 -0.48
C ASN A 15 -12.10 2.31 0.96
N GLN A 16 -13.24 1.92 1.54
CA GLN A 16 -13.27 1.22 2.82
C GLN A 16 -13.03 -0.27 2.59
N TRP A 17 -11.87 -0.75 3.04
CA TRP A 17 -11.54 -2.17 3.02
C TRP A 17 -11.97 -2.77 4.37
N ARG A 18 -12.77 -3.83 4.34
CA ARG A 18 -13.23 -4.50 5.57
C ARG A 18 -13.49 -5.98 5.33
N GLY A 19 -13.01 -6.83 6.23
CA GLY A 19 -13.39 -8.25 6.23
C GLY A 19 -12.70 -9.08 5.17
N ASN A 20 -11.57 -8.62 4.63
CA ASN A 20 -10.78 -9.38 3.66
C ASN A 20 -9.85 -10.36 4.36
N TYR A 21 -9.52 -11.46 3.67
CA TYR A 21 -8.42 -12.33 4.08
C TYR A 21 -7.14 -11.89 3.37
N TRP A 22 -6.07 -11.70 4.12
CA TRP A 22 -4.74 -11.35 3.62
C TRP A 22 -3.79 -12.47 3.96
N ASP A 23 -3.05 -12.97 2.96
CA ASP A 23 -2.15 -14.11 3.11
C ASP A 23 -0.90 -13.78 3.93
N ASP A 24 -0.54 -12.51 4.02
CA ASP A 24 0.56 -11.95 4.79
C ASP A 24 0.12 -11.30 6.11
N TYR A 25 -1.14 -11.45 6.54
CA TYR A 25 -1.59 -10.92 7.83
C TYR A 25 -0.89 -11.64 9.00
N GLN A 26 -0.18 -10.87 9.83
CA GLN A 26 0.58 -11.38 10.98
C GLN A 26 -0.01 -10.97 12.34
N GLY A 27 -1.24 -10.44 12.36
CA GLY A 27 -1.90 -10.09 13.62
C GLY A 27 -2.45 -11.32 14.35
N PHE A 28 -3.10 -11.06 15.49
CA PHE A 28 -3.65 -12.08 16.36
C PHE A 28 -5.17 -12.00 16.38
N ASP A 29 -5.81 -13.11 16.74
CA ASP A 29 -7.22 -13.20 17.12
C ASP A 29 -7.26 -13.76 18.55
N ARG A 30 -7.34 -12.88 19.54
CA ARG A 30 -7.28 -13.23 20.98
C ARG A 30 -8.65 -13.58 21.53
N ASN A 31 -9.73 -13.06 20.94
CA ASN A 31 -11.09 -13.31 21.40
C ASN A 31 -11.74 -14.53 20.70
N GLY A 32 -11.11 -15.04 19.64
CA GLY A 32 -11.51 -16.25 18.93
C GLY A 32 -12.72 -16.04 18.00
N ASP A 33 -12.97 -14.81 17.54
CA ASP A 33 -14.13 -14.49 16.70
C ASP A 33 -13.87 -14.65 15.19
N GLY A 34 -12.64 -15.02 14.79
CA GLY A 34 -12.22 -15.19 13.40
C GLY A 34 -11.84 -13.88 12.70
N VAL A 35 -11.87 -12.74 13.42
CA VAL A 35 -11.39 -11.44 12.98
C VAL A 35 -10.08 -11.12 13.68
N GLY A 36 -9.15 -10.51 12.96
CA GLY A 36 -7.90 -10.04 13.52
C GLY A 36 -8.10 -8.82 14.44
N ASP A 37 -7.50 -8.86 15.62
CA ASP A 37 -7.52 -7.76 16.60
C ASP A 37 -6.71 -6.53 16.15
N THR A 38 -5.78 -6.73 15.20
CA THR A 38 -4.92 -5.67 14.67
C THR A 38 -5.36 -5.32 13.25
N PRO A 39 -5.54 -4.03 12.91
CA PRO A 39 -5.80 -3.64 11.54
C PRO A 39 -4.70 -4.11 10.58
N TYR A 40 -5.08 -4.61 9.40
CA TYR A 40 -4.12 -4.82 8.32
C TYR A 40 -3.83 -3.49 7.64
N GLN A 41 -2.57 -3.17 7.42
CA GLN A 41 -2.13 -1.90 6.85
C GLN A 41 -1.11 -2.16 5.74
N LEU A 42 -1.40 -1.66 4.54
CA LEU A 42 -0.46 -1.67 3.43
C LEU A 42 0.05 -0.25 3.18
N TYR A 43 1.36 -0.15 3.15
CA TYR A 43 2.10 1.09 3.00
C TYR A 43 2.78 1.14 1.62
N ALA A 44 2.80 2.29 0.95
CA ALA A 44 3.70 2.54 -0.18
C ALA A 44 4.80 3.51 0.18
N PHE A 45 5.94 3.28 -0.44
CA PHE A 45 7.08 4.19 -0.42
C PHE A 45 7.03 5.12 -1.63
N ALA A 46 7.39 6.38 -1.45
CA ALA A 46 7.43 7.38 -2.52
C ALA A 46 8.40 7.00 -3.66
N ASP A 47 9.42 6.19 -3.37
CA ASP A 47 10.38 5.62 -4.34
C ASP A 47 9.70 4.82 -5.46
N ARG A 48 8.44 4.43 -5.27
CA ARG A 48 7.60 3.71 -6.24
C ARG A 48 7.26 4.54 -7.48
N ILE A 49 7.39 5.86 -7.46
CA ILE A 49 7.17 6.73 -8.65
C ILE A 49 8.01 6.26 -9.84
N TRP A 50 9.26 5.84 -9.60
CA TRP A 50 10.13 5.31 -10.66
C TRP A 50 9.69 3.95 -11.21
N MET A 51 8.97 3.18 -10.40
CA MET A 51 8.45 1.87 -10.75
C MET A 51 7.12 1.98 -11.51
N GLU A 52 6.27 2.94 -11.13
CA GLU A 52 4.95 3.17 -11.75
C GLU A 52 5.01 4.02 -13.02
N ILE A 53 5.99 4.92 -13.11
CA ILE A 53 6.17 5.80 -14.27
C ILE A 53 7.58 5.58 -14.85
N PRO A 54 7.77 4.59 -15.74
CA PRO A 54 9.08 4.24 -16.27
C PRO A 54 9.79 5.40 -16.99
N GLN A 55 9.01 6.34 -17.54
CA GLN A 55 9.48 7.55 -18.23
C GLN A 55 10.06 8.58 -17.25
N ALA A 56 9.62 8.57 -15.98
CA ALA A 56 10.14 9.47 -14.96
C ALA A 56 11.64 9.22 -14.75
N ARG A 57 12.13 8.00 -14.95
CA ARG A 57 13.56 7.65 -14.79
C ARG A 57 14.52 8.55 -15.57
N PHE A 58 14.07 9.19 -16.65
CA PHE A 58 14.84 10.19 -17.40
C PHE A 58 15.27 11.38 -16.53
N PHE A 59 14.43 11.81 -15.59
CA PHE A 59 14.69 12.97 -14.74
C PHE A 59 15.66 12.68 -13.59
N LYS A 60 16.04 11.40 -13.35
CA LYS A 60 16.96 11.01 -12.27
C LYS A 60 18.32 11.71 -12.32
N SER A 61 18.79 12.08 -13.52
CA SER A 61 20.05 12.82 -13.69
C SER A 61 19.85 14.32 -13.88
N SER A 62 18.69 14.85 -13.50
CA SER A 62 18.42 16.29 -13.59
C SER A 62 18.91 17.00 -12.32
N PRO A 63 19.36 18.28 -12.41
CA PRO A 63 19.76 19.05 -11.23
C PRO A 63 18.67 19.19 -10.16
N GLY A 64 17.39 19.17 -10.58
CA GLY A 64 16.27 19.21 -9.64
C GLY A 64 16.15 17.92 -8.81
N MET A 65 16.50 16.77 -9.38
CA MET A 65 16.53 15.51 -8.67
C MET A 65 17.73 15.39 -7.72
N GLU A 66 18.91 15.90 -8.10
CA GLU A 66 20.06 15.94 -7.19
C GLU A 66 19.78 16.78 -5.94
N LEU A 67 19.03 17.89 -6.10
CA LEU A 67 18.57 18.69 -4.98
C LEU A 67 17.58 17.93 -4.09
N LEU A 68 16.63 17.19 -4.70
CA LEU A 68 15.67 16.38 -3.95
C LEU A 68 16.37 15.25 -3.17
N ASP A 69 17.34 14.55 -3.78
CA ASP A 69 18.16 13.51 -3.15
C ASP A 69 18.99 14.08 -1.97
N PHE A 70 19.53 15.29 -2.12
CA PHE A 70 20.24 15.98 -1.05
C PHE A 70 19.30 16.34 0.13
N LEU A 71 18.10 16.83 -0.19
CA LEU A 71 17.09 17.18 0.81
C LEU A 71 16.59 15.94 1.56
N GLU A 72 16.34 14.82 0.89
CA GLU A 72 15.93 13.54 1.50
C GLU A 72 17.00 12.99 2.46
N ARG A 73 18.29 13.16 2.15
CA ARG A 73 19.40 12.77 3.04
C ARG A 73 19.46 13.62 4.31
N LEU A 74 19.08 14.89 4.24
CA LEU A 74 19.10 15.81 5.37
C LEU A 74 17.84 15.71 6.23
N ALA A 75 16.71 15.39 5.59
CA ALA A 75 15.45 15.16 6.25
C ALA A 75 14.64 14.17 5.40
N PRO A 76 14.45 12.93 5.87
CA PRO A 76 13.63 11.95 5.16
C PRO A 76 12.16 12.38 5.24
N PHE A 77 11.72 13.18 4.27
CA PHE A 77 10.36 13.74 4.21
C PHE A 77 9.31 12.73 3.74
N SER A 78 9.75 11.60 3.21
CA SER A 78 8.94 10.53 2.65
C SER A 78 8.68 9.45 3.71
N THR A 79 7.70 9.69 4.57
CA THR A 79 7.10 8.59 5.34
C THR A 79 6.25 7.72 4.41
N PRO A 80 6.18 6.40 4.62
CA PRO A 80 5.32 5.56 3.80
C PRO A 80 3.85 6.01 3.89
N ASP A 81 3.21 6.16 2.74
CA ASP A 81 1.80 6.48 2.65
C ASP A 81 0.97 5.22 2.96
N LEU A 82 0.04 5.33 3.90
CA LEU A 82 -0.96 4.29 4.14
C LEU A 82 -1.94 4.27 2.96
N ILE A 83 -1.85 3.27 2.09
CA ILE A 83 -2.75 3.16 0.93
C ILE A 83 -4.00 2.36 1.27
N LEU A 84 -3.86 1.38 2.16
CA LEU A 84 -4.93 0.47 2.51
C LEU A 84 -4.89 0.19 4.00
N LYS A 85 -6.06 0.28 4.62
CA LYS A 85 -6.30 -0.17 5.99
C LYS A 85 -7.57 -1.01 6.00
N ASP A 86 -7.46 -2.26 6.43
CA ASP A 86 -8.60 -3.11 6.76
C ASP A 86 -8.71 -3.17 8.29
N GLU A 87 -9.81 -2.64 8.83
CA GLU A 87 -10.01 -2.57 10.29
C GLU A 87 -10.46 -3.90 10.90
N ALA A 88 -10.92 -4.84 10.07
CA ALA A 88 -11.43 -6.13 10.52
C ALA A 88 -10.96 -7.24 9.56
N PRO A 89 -9.63 -7.47 9.44
CA PRO A 89 -9.12 -8.52 8.57
C PRO A 89 -9.58 -9.89 9.07
N ARG A 90 -9.88 -10.82 8.17
CA ARG A 90 -10.19 -12.20 8.54
C ARG A 90 -8.91 -12.91 8.99
N PHE A 91 -8.95 -13.52 10.16
CA PHE A 91 -7.84 -14.31 10.67
C PHE A 91 -7.71 -15.65 9.94
N LEU A 92 -8.85 -16.28 9.63
CA LEU A 92 -8.88 -17.58 8.96
C LEU A 92 -9.06 -17.45 7.45
N LYS A 93 -8.33 -18.31 6.72
CA LYS A 93 -8.50 -18.45 5.28
C LYS A 93 -9.91 -18.99 4.98
N PRO A 94 -10.71 -18.32 4.13
CA PRO A 94 -12.01 -18.85 3.75
C PRO A 94 -11.82 -20.15 2.97
N ALA A 95 -12.69 -21.14 3.26
CA ALA A 95 -12.74 -22.36 2.46
C ALA A 95 -13.04 -21.99 1.00
N LYS A 96 -12.35 -22.62 0.04
CA LYS A 96 -12.69 -22.46 -1.38
C LYS A 96 -14.16 -22.82 -1.55
N ALA A 97 -14.96 -21.89 -2.06
CA ALA A 97 -16.33 -22.18 -2.46
C ALA A 97 -16.26 -23.31 -3.50
N GLN A 98 -16.77 -24.48 -3.13
CA GLN A 98 -16.95 -25.57 -4.08
C GLN A 98 -18.17 -25.19 -4.93
N SER A 99 -17.89 -24.79 -6.18
CA SER A 99 -18.87 -24.61 -7.25
C SER A 99 -19.23 -25.94 -7.88
#